data_AF-A0A6I4UJV1-F1
#
_entry.id   AF-A0A6I4UJV1-F1
#
_cell.length_a   1.000
_cell.length_b   1.000
_cell.length_c   1.000
_cell.angle_alpha   90.00
_cell.angle_beta   90.00
_cell.angle_gamma   90.00
#
_symmetry.space_group_name_H-M   'P 1'
#
loop_
_entity.id
_entity.type
_entity.pdbx_description
1 polymer ?
#
loop_
_entity_poly.entity_id
_entity_poly.type
_entity_poly.pdbx_seq_one_letter_code
_entity_poly.pdbx_strand_id
1 'polypeptide(L)'
;MTQALGAHIAGGVTRFTVRAPLAEAVDLCLFDGEAETRHPMTRAHEAWTLELPGDLTGTRYGYRAHGAYEPHHNLWFDPAKLLVDPYALELDRRFTQHPRLAQFGEDTANIVPRAIVTGPLPEVPLAPPRFQRGGLIYELNVAGFTALHPDVPEAQRGTIAALAHPAVVAHLKKLHVSAIELMPIIAWIDERHLPPLGLTNHWGYNPVAMMALDPGLCPGGVAELRDTVAALHQAGIGVILDLVFNHSGESDIHGGTLSLRGLDPAAYARNADGTLINDTGCGNTLDFANPAVRRLMIDTLDHFVRHCGIDGFRFDLAPVIARGPGFDPHAPIFAELAAHPRLADRVMIAEPWDIGPGGYQLGRFPANWFEWNDTFRDDVRRFWRGTGGVGALATRIAGSSDLFGADCRSINFLAAHDGFTLADTVAYEQRHNHANGEDNRDGHGENHSWNCGIEGPTDDPQVLARRAADLRALLGTLFASTGTIMLTAGDEFGRTQHGNNNAYCQDMPVVWERRDVALEDHVAALAAQRTRHLAAYTGFAEGGAWLSSEGEPMTPALWDDPATDGFTYERRLGDNRATLRISRSRREALWAR
;
A
#
# COMPACT_ATOMS: atom_id res chain seq x y z
N MET A 1 3.24 -24.60 -23.30
CA MET A 1 3.80 -24.16 -22.00
C MET A 1 4.51 -22.85 -22.28
N THR A 2 4.11 -21.77 -21.63
CA THR A 2 4.83 -20.49 -21.69
C THR A 2 6.21 -20.66 -21.08
N GLN A 3 7.25 -20.13 -21.73
CA GLN A 3 8.62 -20.17 -21.24
C GLN A 3 8.74 -19.27 -19.99
N ALA A 4 9.49 -19.70 -18.97
CA ALA A 4 9.71 -18.90 -17.77
C ALA A 4 10.55 -17.64 -18.09
N LEU A 5 10.08 -16.47 -17.67
CA LEU A 5 10.74 -15.16 -17.82
C LEU A 5 11.69 -14.88 -16.66
N GLY A 6 12.71 -14.05 -16.88
CA GLY A 6 13.77 -13.72 -15.93
C GLY A 6 15.04 -14.56 -16.11
N ALA A 7 15.94 -14.48 -15.14
CA ALA A 7 17.17 -15.27 -15.07
C ALA A 7 16.98 -16.54 -14.22
N HIS A 8 17.18 -17.72 -14.80
CA HIS A 8 16.95 -19.02 -14.17
C HIS A 8 18.16 -19.93 -14.28
N ILE A 9 18.54 -20.56 -13.18
CA ILE A 9 19.65 -21.51 -13.14
C ILE A 9 19.10 -22.93 -13.10
N ALA A 10 19.47 -23.76 -14.09
CA ALA A 10 19.08 -25.17 -14.15
C ALA A 10 20.04 -25.96 -15.03
N GLY A 11 20.35 -27.21 -14.67
CA GLY A 11 21.08 -28.13 -15.54
C GLY A 11 22.50 -27.67 -15.93
N GLY A 12 23.15 -26.86 -15.08
CA GLY A 12 24.50 -26.34 -15.33
C GLY A 12 24.56 -25.16 -16.31
N VAL A 13 23.42 -24.55 -16.63
CA VAL A 13 23.33 -23.31 -17.41
C VAL A 13 22.52 -22.25 -16.67
N THR A 14 22.79 -20.99 -16.99
CA THR A 14 21.94 -19.86 -16.63
C THR A 14 21.20 -19.40 -17.89
N ARG A 15 19.87 -19.47 -17.85
CA ARG A 15 18.98 -19.01 -18.93
C ARG A 15 18.43 -17.63 -18.59
N PHE A 16 18.57 -16.70 -19.53
CA PHE A 16 17.93 -15.39 -19.48
C PHE A 16 16.78 -15.37 -20.48
N THR A 17 15.60 -14.93 -20.07
CA THR A 17 14.45 -14.79 -20.96
C THR A 17 13.68 -13.51 -20.66
N VAL A 18 13.53 -12.63 -21.65
CA VAL A 18 12.83 -11.34 -21.50
C VAL A 18 11.82 -11.14 -22.62
N ARG A 19 10.63 -10.63 -22.28
CA ARG A 19 9.60 -10.30 -23.27
C ARG A 19 9.92 -8.96 -23.93
N ALA A 20 10.05 -8.96 -25.26
CA ALA A 20 10.25 -7.73 -26.04
C ALA A 20 9.78 -7.95 -27.50
N PRO A 21 8.45 -8.00 -27.73
CA PRO A 21 7.88 -8.51 -28.99
C PRO A 21 8.15 -7.60 -30.19
N LEU A 22 8.33 -6.31 -29.95
CA LEU A 22 8.54 -5.29 -30.98
C LEU A 22 10.02 -4.95 -31.19
N ALA A 23 10.93 -5.50 -30.39
CA ALA A 23 12.36 -5.32 -30.57
C ALA A 23 12.84 -6.04 -31.84
N GLU A 24 13.83 -5.45 -32.51
CA GLU A 24 14.53 -6.04 -33.67
C GLU A 24 15.72 -6.90 -33.24
N ALA A 25 16.35 -6.55 -32.13
CA ALA A 25 17.38 -7.32 -31.45
C ALA A 25 17.38 -7.01 -29.95
N VAL A 26 17.86 -7.94 -29.13
CA VAL A 26 18.11 -7.72 -27.70
C VAL A 26 19.48 -8.28 -27.36
N ASP A 27 20.28 -7.49 -26.64
CA ASP A 27 21.53 -7.92 -26.03
C ASP A 27 21.35 -8.14 -24.53
N LEU A 28 21.79 -9.30 -24.03
CA LEU A 28 22.07 -9.49 -22.61
C LEU A 28 23.38 -8.78 -22.28
N CYS A 29 23.35 -7.92 -21.27
CA CYS A 29 24.51 -7.16 -20.81
C CYS A 29 24.95 -7.72 -19.45
N LEU A 30 26.15 -8.32 -19.39
CA LEU A 30 26.77 -8.79 -18.15
C LEU A 30 27.83 -7.80 -17.68
N PHE A 31 27.98 -7.66 -16.36
CA PHE A 31 28.89 -6.68 -15.76
C PHE A 31 29.92 -7.32 -14.83
N ASP A 32 31.19 -6.95 -15.03
CA ASP A 32 32.30 -7.15 -14.09
C ASP A 32 32.82 -5.77 -13.63
N GLY A 33 32.49 -5.38 -12.40
CA GLY A 33 32.64 -3.99 -11.98
C GLY A 33 31.83 -3.06 -12.90
N GLU A 34 32.47 -2.08 -13.52
CA GLU A 34 31.85 -1.18 -14.50
C GLU A 34 31.99 -1.67 -15.96
N ALA A 35 32.73 -2.75 -16.21
CA ALA A 35 32.95 -3.27 -17.55
C ALA A 35 31.71 -4.04 -18.04
N GLU A 36 31.17 -3.63 -19.18
CA GLU A 36 30.01 -4.23 -19.81
C GLU A 36 30.43 -5.23 -20.91
N THR A 37 29.89 -6.45 -20.88
CA THR A 37 29.97 -7.43 -21.98
C THR A 37 28.58 -7.71 -22.52
N ARG A 38 28.40 -7.59 -23.84
CA ARG A 38 27.11 -7.79 -24.51
C ARG A 38 27.06 -9.12 -25.23
N HIS A 39 25.95 -9.83 -25.09
CA HIS A 39 25.68 -11.10 -25.74
C HIS A 39 24.36 -11.03 -26.52
N PRO A 40 24.37 -11.20 -27.85
CA PRO A 40 23.14 -11.17 -28.63
C PRO A 40 22.22 -12.33 -28.24
N MET A 41 20.95 -12.03 -28.00
CA MET A 41 19.93 -13.01 -27.65
C MET A 41 19.21 -13.53 -28.90
N THR A 42 18.63 -14.72 -28.79
CA THR A 42 17.83 -15.32 -29.87
C THR A 42 16.34 -15.09 -29.62
N ARG A 43 15.61 -14.61 -30.64
CA ARG A 43 14.16 -14.43 -30.55
C ARG A 43 13.44 -15.78 -30.48
N ALA A 44 12.55 -15.92 -29.51
CA ALA A 44 11.64 -17.04 -29.31
C ALA A 44 10.20 -16.51 -29.14
N HIS A 45 9.45 -16.45 -30.25
CA HIS A 45 8.11 -15.84 -30.32
C HIS A 45 8.10 -14.35 -29.88
N GLU A 46 7.46 -14.03 -28.76
CA GLU A 46 7.35 -12.69 -28.18
C GLU A 46 8.50 -12.36 -27.21
N ALA A 47 9.36 -13.34 -26.92
CA ALA A 47 10.48 -13.21 -25.99
C ALA A 47 11.84 -13.38 -26.68
N TRP A 48 12.89 -13.03 -25.95
CA TRP A 48 14.29 -13.19 -26.33
C TRP A 48 14.97 -14.06 -25.27
N THR A 49 15.74 -15.04 -25.71
CA THR A 49 16.37 -16.03 -24.83
C THR A 49 17.86 -16.18 -25.13
N LEU A 50 18.64 -16.41 -24.08
CA LEU A 50 20.04 -16.81 -24.17
C LEU A 50 20.37 -17.76 -23.03
N GLU A 51 21.10 -18.83 -23.32
CA GLU A 51 21.66 -19.73 -22.32
C GLU A 51 23.17 -19.56 -22.29
N LEU A 52 23.71 -19.32 -21.10
CA LEU A 52 25.14 -19.26 -20.85
C LEU A 52 25.57 -20.43 -19.96
N PRO A 53 26.74 -21.05 -20.21
CA PRO A 53 27.22 -22.14 -19.40
C PRO A 53 27.56 -21.66 -17.98
N GLY A 54 27.22 -22.48 -16.99
CA GLY A 54 27.55 -22.26 -15.59
C GLY A 54 26.43 -21.65 -14.75
N ASP A 55 26.65 -21.69 -13.44
CA ASP A 55 25.88 -20.96 -12.43
C ASP A 55 26.44 -19.53 -12.36
N LEU A 56 25.62 -18.56 -12.75
CA LEU A 56 25.98 -17.15 -12.76
C LEU A 56 25.42 -16.39 -11.54
N THR A 57 25.09 -17.07 -10.43
CA THR A 57 24.64 -16.43 -9.19
C THR A 57 25.57 -15.30 -8.77
N GLY A 58 24.99 -14.15 -8.39
CA GLY A 58 25.71 -12.92 -8.04
C GLY A 58 26.16 -12.07 -9.24
N THR A 59 26.03 -12.58 -10.46
CA THR A 59 26.36 -11.82 -11.68
C THR A 59 25.34 -10.70 -11.87
N ARG A 60 25.85 -9.50 -12.16
CA ARG A 60 25.05 -8.32 -12.47
C ARG A 60 24.72 -8.28 -13.95
N TYR A 61 23.47 -8.02 -14.28
CA TYR A 61 23.00 -8.00 -15.66
C TYR A 61 21.92 -6.94 -15.92
N GLY A 62 21.67 -6.71 -17.20
CA GLY A 62 20.53 -5.97 -17.74
C GLY A 62 20.38 -6.26 -19.23
N TYR A 63 19.52 -5.51 -19.91
CA TYR A 63 19.29 -5.66 -21.35
C TYR A 63 19.49 -4.36 -22.11
N ARG A 64 19.80 -4.49 -23.41
CA ARG A 64 19.70 -3.39 -24.38
C ARG A 64 18.83 -3.86 -25.54
N ALA A 65 17.80 -3.09 -25.87
CA ALA A 65 16.87 -3.42 -26.94
C ALA A 65 17.06 -2.48 -28.14
N HIS A 66 17.07 -3.07 -29.33
CA HIS A 66 17.24 -2.38 -30.60
C HIS A 66 15.91 -2.34 -31.36
N GLY A 67 15.69 -1.27 -32.12
CA GLY A 67 14.49 -1.08 -32.93
C GLY A 67 14.25 0.39 -33.25
N ALA A 68 13.06 0.70 -33.74
CA ALA A 68 12.66 2.07 -34.03
C ALA A 68 12.49 2.91 -32.74
N TYR A 69 12.97 4.16 -32.79
CA TYR A 69 12.71 5.17 -31.78
C TYR A 69 11.72 6.20 -32.32
N GLU A 70 10.44 5.99 -32.04
CA GLU A 70 9.32 6.86 -32.41
C GLU A 70 8.36 7.00 -31.22
N PRO A 71 8.70 7.83 -30.19
CA PRO A 71 7.90 7.96 -28.96
C PRO A 71 6.41 8.30 -29.20
N HIS A 72 6.12 9.09 -30.24
CA HIS A 72 4.75 9.44 -30.64
C HIS A 72 3.93 8.22 -31.15
N HIS A 73 4.61 7.15 -31.58
CA HIS A 73 4.01 5.88 -31.98
C HIS A 73 4.26 4.76 -30.95
N ASN A 74 4.65 5.11 -29.72
CA ASN A 74 4.97 4.16 -28.65
C ASN A 74 6.15 3.22 -28.94
N LEU A 75 7.15 3.68 -29.71
CA LEU A 75 8.36 2.92 -29.96
C LEU A 75 9.53 3.63 -29.29
N TRP A 76 10.17 2.97 -28.34
CA TRP A 76 11.16 3.57 -27.43
C TRP A 76 12.51 2.87 -27.46
N PHE A 77 12.78 2.09 -28.51
CA PHE A 77 13.98 1.28 -28.58
C PHE A 77 15.21 2.18 -28.77
N ASP A 78 16.07 2.19 -27.75
CA ASP A 78 17.31 2.92 -27.73
C ASP A 78 18.39 2.02 -27.11
N PRO A 79 19.30 1.45 -27.90
CA PRO A 79 20.32 0.54 -27.38
C PRO A 79 21.35 1.24 -26.48
N ALA A 80 21.36 2.58 -26.39
CA ALA A 80 22.14 3.30 -25.38
C ALA A 80 21.52 3.14 -23.97
N LYS A 81 20.25 2.78 -23.84
CA LYS A 81 19.61 2.55 -22.53
C LYS A 81 19.94 1.17 -22.00
N LEU A 82 20.52 1.12 -20.79
CA LEU A 82 20.49 -0.09 -19.98
C LEU A 82 19.07 -0.25 -19.41
N LEU A 83 18.49 -1.42 -19.62
CA LEU A 83 17.14 -1.78 -19.20
C LEU A 83 17.20 -2.84 -18.11
N VAL A 84 16.45 -2.64 -17.03
CA VAL A 84 16.27 -3.60 -15.94
C VAL A 84 15.32 -4.70 -16.41
N ASP A 85 15.61 -5.94 -16.02
CA ASP A 85 14.69 -7.06 -16.24
C ASP A 85 13.39 -6.85 -15.46
N PRO A 86 12.20 -6.86 -16.10
CA PRO A 86 10.92 -6.79 -15.38
C PRO A 86 10.71 -7.94 -14.38
N TYR A 87 11.44 -9.04 -14.53
CA TYR A 87 11.47 -10.21 -13.64
C TYR A 87 12.73 -10.24 -12.75
N ALA A 88 13.47 -9.12 -12.62
CA ALA A 88 14.58 -9.03 -11.67
C ALA A 88 14.08 -9.23 -10.23
N LEU A 89 14.72 -10.14 -9.49
CA LEU A 89 14.39 -10.42 -8.10
C LEU A 89 15.22 -9.58 -7.11
N GLU A 90 16.44 -9.21 -7.51
CA GLU A 90 17.33 -8.36 -6.72
C GLU A 90 18.05 -7.35 -7.61
N LEU A 91 18.39 -6.20 -7.04
CA LEU A 91 19.10 -5.10 -7.69
C LEU A 91 20.36 -4.74 -6.92
N ASP A 92 21.40 -4.29 -7.63
CA ASP A 92 22.68 -3.95 -7.02
C ASP A 92 22.71 -2.59 -6.29
N ARG A 93 21.75 -1.70 -6.57
CA ARG A 93 21.61 -0.37 -5.97
C ARG A 93 20.18 0.16 -6.16
N ARG A 94 19.86 1.26 -5.47
CA ARG A 94 18.60 2.00 -5.67
C ARG A 94 18.57 2.68 -7.04
N PHE A 95 17.38 2.88 -7.60
CA PHE A 95 17.25 3.77 -8.75
C PHE A 95 17.66 5.20 -8.38
N THR A 96 18.15 5.94 -9.37
CA THR A 96 18.47 7.36 -9.22
C THR A 96 17.88 8.09 -10.40
N GLN A 97 17.09 9.11 -10.12
CA GLN A 97 16.52 9.96 -11.16
C GLN A 97 17.61 10.83 -11.81
N HIS A 98 17.65 10.85 -13.14
CA HIS A 98 18.63 11.61 -13.91
C HIS A 98 18.10 11.99 -15.31
N PRO A 99 18.34 13.21 -15.83
CA PRO A 99 17.86 13.64 -17.14
C PRO A 99 18.23 12.72 -18.32
N ARG A 100 19.42 12.11 -18.28
CA ARG A 100 19.89 11.12 -19.27
C ARG A 100 18.95 9.93 -19.45
N LEU A 101 18.09 9.61 -18.48
CA LEU A 101 17.13 8.52 -18.60
C LEU A 101 16.08 8.78 -19.70
N ALA A 102 15.76 10.05 -19.98
CA ALA A 102 14.79 10.46 -21.00
C ALA A 102 15.43 10.89 -22.34
N GLN A 103 16.75 11.06 -22.40
CA GLN A 103 17.46 11.60 -23.57
C GLN A 103 17.89 10.47 -24.51
N PHE A 104 17.42 10.46 -25.76
CA PHE A 104 17.82 9.45 -26.74
C PHE A 104 19.34 9.43 -27.00
N GLY A 105 19.94 8.24 -27.09
CA GLY A 105 21.34 8.01 -27.42
C GLY A 105 22.33 8.19 -26.27
N GLU A 106 21.87 8.64 -25.10
CA GLU A 106 22.69 8.74 -23.89
C GLU A 106 22.81 7.39 -23.18
N ASP A 107 24.04 6.95 -22.91
CA ASP A 107 24.28 5.71 -22.16
C ASP A 107 23.77 5.84 -20.71
N THR A 108 23.14 4.81 -20.16
CA THR A 108 22.61 4.84 -18.79
C THR A 108 23.16 3.73 -17.90
N ALA A 109 24.15 2.95 -18.37
CA ALA A 109 24.71 1.81 -17.63
C ALA A 109 25.39 2.15 -16.29
N ASN A 110 25.77 3.42 -16.09
CA ASN A 110 26.36 3.92 -14.85
C ASN A 110 25.34 4.51 -13.86
N ILE A 111 24.05 4.58 -14.25
CA ILE A 111 22.96 5.19 -13.46
C ILE A 111 21.91 4.13 -13.12
N VAL A 112 21.48 3.36 -14.11
CA VAL A 112 20.41 2.36 -13.95
C VAL A 112 20.94 1.20 -13.10
N PRO A 113 20.20 0.77 -12.06
CA PRO A 113 20.60 -0.38 -11.25
C PRO A 113 20.62 -1.64 -12.09
N ARG A 114 21.54 -2.54 -11.77
CA ARG A 114 21.70 -3.82 -12.47
C ARG A 114 20.95 -4.89 -11.70
N ALA A 115 20.25 -5.74 -12.43
CA ALA A 115 19.66 -6.94 -11.85
C ALA A 115 20.75 -7.90 -11.41
N ILE A 116 20.50 -8.67 -10.36
CA ILE A 116 21.40 -9.71 -9.85
C ILE A 116 20.77 -11.07 -10.09
N VAL A 117 21.55 -12.01 -10.62
CA VAL A 117 21.14 -13.42 -10.67
C VAL A 117 21.16 -13.97 -9.24
N THR A 118 20.00 -14.26 -8.65
CA THR A 118 19.86 -14.64 -7.22
C THR A 118 20.17 -16.11 -6.91
N GLY A 119 20.35 -16.94 -7.94
CA GLY A 119 20.43 -18.39 -7.78
C GLY A 119 19.09 -19.01 -7.34
N PRO A 120 19.04 -20.34 -7.09
CA PRO A 120 17.82 -20.98 -6.60
C PRO A 120 17.42 -20.46 -5.22
N LEU A 121 16.29 -19.73 -5.14
CA LEU A 121 15.72 -19.26 -3.88
C LEU A 121 14.95 -20.39 -3.17
N PRO A 122 15.08 -20.54 -1.84
CA PRO A 122 14.31 -21.52 -1.10
C PRO A 122 12.81 -21.17 -1.14
N GLU A 123 11.98 -22.20 -1.19
CA GLU A 123 10.52 -22.05 -1.02
C GLU A 123 10.16 -22.16 0.46
N VAL A 124 9.19 -21.37 0.90
CA VAL A 124 8.59 -21.51 2.23
C VAL A 124 7.39 -22.47 2.17
N PRO A 125 7.09 -23.21 3.26
CA PRO A 125 5.89 -24.02 3.32
C PRO A 125 4.63 -23.16 3.18
N LEU A 126 3.72 -23.55 2.28
CA LEU A 126 2.43 -22.88 2.15
C LEU A 126 1.61 -23.07 3.44
N ALA A 127 1.21 -21.95 4.06
CA ALA A 127 0.39 -21.92 5.26
C ALA A 127 -0.74 -20.88 5.08
N PRO A 128 -1.92 -21.08 5.72
CA PRO A 128 -2.99 -20.08 5.71
C PRO A 128 -2.50 -18.72 6.23
N PRO A 129 -3.08 -17.60 5.78
CA PRO A 129 -2.70 -16.27 6.28
C PRO A 129 -2.85 -16.18 7.79
N ARG A 130 -1.94 -15.47 8.47
CA ARG A 130 -2.04 -15.17 9.91
C ARG A 130 -3.16 -14.18 10.21
N PHE A 131 -3.45 -13.30 9.27
CA PHE A 131 -4.50 -12.30 9.38
C PHE A 131 -5.88 -12.94 9.52
N GLN A 132 -6.71 -12.40 10.42
CA GLN A 132 -8.09 -12.82 10.64
C GLN A 132 -9.05 -11.65 10.42
N ARG A 133 -10.21 -11.93 9.82
CA ARG A 133 -11.28 -10.94 9.61
C ARG A 133 -11.68 -10.26 10.91
N GLY A 134 -11.88 -8.94 10.85
CA GLY A 134 -12.14 -8.13 12.04
C GLY A 134 -10.85 -7.74 12.80
N GLY A 135 -9.68 -8.22 12.38
CA GLY A 135 -8.40 -7.89 13.00
C GLY A 135 -8.00 -6.43 12.86
N LEU A 136 -6.88 -6.09 13.50
CA LEU A 136 -6.21 -4.82 13.32
C LEU A 136 -5.08 -4.97 12.30
N ILE A 137 -5.20 -4.23 11.20
CA ILE A 137 -4.12 -3.97 10.25
C ILE A 137 -3.35 -2.74 10.75
N TYR A 138 -2.02 -2.82 10.74
CA TYR A 138 -1.15 -1.73 11.16
C TYR A 138 -0.30 -1.28 9.98
N GLU A 139 -0.70 -0.19 9.33
CA GLU A 139 -0.01 0.39 8.19
C GLU A 139 1.28 1.08 8.65
N LEU A 140 2.42 0.77 8.03
CA LEU A 140 3.70 1.38 8.41
C LEU A 140 4.62 1.63 7.22
N ASN A 141 5.34 2.76 7.30
CA ASN A 141 6.53 3.03 6.49
C ASN A 141 7.75 2.38 7.14
N VAL A 142 8.42 1.46 6.43
CA VAL A 142 9.55 0.67 6.98
C VAL A 142 10.66 1.56 7.53
N ALA A 143 11.08 2.56 6.74
CA ALA A 143 12.12 3.50 7.12
C ALA A 143 11.67 4.35 8.32
N GLY A 144 10.58 5.09 8.14
CA GLY A 144 10.08 6.06 9.10
C GLY A 144 9.69 5.47 10.45
N PHE A 145 9.23 4.22 10.49
CA PHE A 145 8.80 3.59 11.73
C PHE A 145 9.96 3.30 12.70
N THR A 146 11.11 2.88 12.20
CA THR A 146 12.24 2.48 13.06
C THR A 146 13.45 3.42 13.02
N ALA A 147 13.47 4.40 12.11
CA ALA A 147 14.55 5.39 11.97
C ALA A 147 14.98 6.06 13.28
N LEU A 148 14.02 6.38 14.16
CA LEU A 148 14.25 7.01 15.46
C LEU A 148 13.87 6.11 16.65
N HIS A 149 13.76 4.79 16.45
CA HIS A 149 13.40 3.88 17.54
C HIS A 149 14.59 3.70 18.50
N PRO A 150 14.46 4.06 19.80
CA PRO A 150 15.60 4.09 20.73
C PRO A 150 16.24 2.72 20.94
N ASP A 151 15.42 1.66 21.02
CA ASP A 151 15.89 0.30 21.30
C ASP A 151 16.36 -0.48 20.07
N VAL A 152 16.13 0.01 18.85
CA VAL A 152 16.60 -0.67 17.63
C VAL A 152 18.04 -0.23 17.36
N PRO A 153 19.00 -1.15 17.12
CA PRO A 153 20.38 -0.79 16.80
C PRO A 153 20.47 0.12 15.57
N GLU A 154 21.29 1.16 15.64
CA GLU A 154 21.42 2.19 14.58
C GLU A 154 21.64 1.59 13.19
N ALA A 155 22.50 0.57 13.07
CA ALA A 155 22.81 -0.10 11.80
C ALA A 155 21.63 -0.89 11.19
N GLN A 156 20.57 -1.16 11.96
CA GLN A 156 19.36 -1.85 11.48
C GLN A 156 18.20 -0.89 11.26
N ARG A 157 18.23 0.32 11.82
CA ARG A 157 17.10 1.26 11.75
C ARG A 157 16.73 1.57 10.30
N GLY A 158 15.43 1.61 10.06
CA GLY A 158 14.83 1.89 8.77
C GLY A 158 14.87 0.74 7.76
N THR A 159 15.26 -0.47 8.19
CA THR A 159 15.28 -1.68 7.33
C THR A 159 14.12 -2.63 7.64
N ILE A 160 13.84 -3.54 6.73
CA ILE A 160 12.89 -4.64 6.92
C ILE A 160 13.31 -5.49 8.12
N ALA A 161 14.60 -5.83 8.25
CA ALA A 161 15.13 -6.59 9.39
C ALA A 161 14.78 -5.98 10.75
N ALA A 162 14.71 -4.64 10.86
CA ALA A 162 14.34 -3.99 12.12
C ALA A 162 12.92 -4.32 12.59
N LEU A 163 12.01 -4.71 11.69
CA LEU A 163 10.65 -5.09 12.07
C LEU A 163 10.60 -6.41 12.85
N ALA A 164 11.63 -7.26 12.73
CA ALA A 164 11.78 -8.45 13.55
C ALA A 164 12.43 -8.16 14.93
N HIS A 165 12.87 -6.93 15.18
CA HIS A 165 13.51 -6.59 16.45
C HIS A 165 12.54 -6.78 17.63
N PRO A 166 12.98 -7.34 18.77
CA PRO A 166 12.09 -7.64 19.91
C PRO A 166 11.28 -6.45 20.42
N ALA A 167 11.82 -5.23 20.39
CA ALA A 167 11.10 -4.02 20.80
C ALA A 167 9.92 -3.69 19.86
N VAL A 168 10.12 -3.85 18.55
CA VAL A 168 9.08 -3.65 17.54
C VAL A 168 8.00 -4.73 17.69
N VAL A 169 8.40 -6.00 17.80
CA VAL A 169 7.46 -7.11 17.99
C VAL A 169 6.67 -6.95 19.29
N ALA A 170 7.29 -6.48 20.37
CA ALA A 170 6.61 -6.22 21.64
C ALA A 170 5.54 -5.13 21.50
N HIS A 171 5.84 -4.06 20.77
CA HIS A 171 4.89 -2.98 20.46
C HIS A 171 3.67 -3.49 19.67
N LEU A 172 3.92 -4.20 18.56
CA LEU A 172 2.85 -4.76 17.73
C LEU A 172 1.97 -5.74 18.53
N LYS A 173 2.57 -6.52 19.43
CA LYS A 173 1.83 -7.41 20.33
C LYS A 173 1.02 -6.67 21.39
N LYS A 174 1.53 -5.55 21.94
CA LYS A 174 0.79 -4.69 22.88
C LYS A 174 -0.50 -4.18 22.25
N LEU A 175 -0.43 -3.81 20.97
CA LEU A 175 -1.58 -3.32 20.20
C LEU A 175 -2.44 -4.44 19.59
N HIS A 176 -2.13 -5.72 19.84
CA HIS A 176 -2.83 -6.86 19.23
C HIS A 176 -2.93 -6.78 17.70
N VAL A 177 -1.88 -6.28 17.04
CA VAL A 177 -1.81 -6.21 15.58
C VAL A 177 -1.96 -7.63 15.01
N SER A 178 -2.91 -7.78 14.08
CA SER A 178 -3.18 -9.05 13.40
C SER A 178 -2.31 -9.20 12.16
N ALA A 179 -2.09 -8.10 11.43
CA ALA A 179 -1.12 -8.03 10.35
C ALA A 179 -0.54 -6.62 10.25
N ILE A 180 0.72 -6.52 9.86
CA ILE A 180 1.28 -5.26 9.39
C ILE A 180 1.01 -5.12 7.88
N GLU A 181 0.70 -3.92 7.45
CA GLU A 181 0.64 -3.54 6.04
C GLU A 181 1.83 -2.63 5.76
N LEU A 182 2.78 -3.15 4.98
CA LEU A 182 3.97 -2.40 4.61
C LEU A 182 3.62 -1.48 3.45
N MET A 183 3.83 -0.16 3.64
CA MET A 183 3.93 0.77 2.51
C MET A 183 4.95 0.27 1.48
N PRO A 184 4.92 0.71 0.21
CA PRO A 184 5.71 0.12 -0.86
C PRO A 184 7.19 -0.11 -0.52
N ILE A 185 7.62 -1.37 -0.66
CA ILE A 185 9.01 -1.82 -0.46
C ILE A 185 9.68 -2.26 -1.77
N ILE A 186 8.94 -2.17 -2.88
CA ILE A 186 9.38 -2.52 -4.22
C ILE A 186 10.28 -1.43 -4.75
N ALA A 187 11.38 -1.79 -5.42
CA ALA A 187 12.35 -0.84 -5.94
C ALA A 187 11.68 0.22 -6.84
N TRP A 188 11.76 1.47 -6.38
CA TRP A 188 11.15 2.64 -6.99
C TRP A 188 12.20 3.67 -7.42
N ILE A 189 11.77 4.64 -8.22
CA ILE A 189 12.57 5.81 -8.62
C ILE A 189 11.89 7.08 -8.14
N ASP A 190 12.66 8.12 -7.81
CA ASP A 190 12.10 9.43 -7.52
C ASP A 190 11.44 10.06 -8.77
N GLU A 191 10.33 10.76 -8.55
CA GLU A 191 9.66 11.54 -9.58
C GLU A 191 10.59 12.62 -10.13
N ARG A 192 10.44 12.89 -11.43
CA ARG A 192 11.32 13.79 -12.19
C ARG A 192 11.49 15.18 -11.56
N HIS A 193 10.47 15.71 -10.88
CA HIS A 193 10.49 17.05 -10.29
C HIS A 193 11.10 17.11 -8.88
N LEU A 194 11.25 16.00 -8.16
CA LEU A 194 11.73 16.01 -6.77
C LEU A 194 13.23 16.34 -6.63
N PRO A 195 14.17 15.73 -7.37
CA PRO A 195 15.59 16.01 -7.20
C PRO A 195 15.97 17.49 -7.44
N PRO A 196 15.43 18.20 -8.45
CA PRO A 196 15.64 19.65 -8.59
C PRO A 196 15.20 20.49 -7.39
N LEU A 197 14.27 19.99 -6.57
CA LEU A 197 13.80 20.62 -5.34
C LEU A 197 14.59 20.18 -4.10
N GLY A 198 15.55 19.24 -4.24
CA GLY A 198 16.26 18.63 -3.13
C GLY A 198 15.40 17.67 -2.31
N LEU A 199 14.32 17.14 -2.91
CA LEU A 199 13.38 16.21 -2.29
C LEU A 199 13.55 14.80 -2.87
N THR A 200 13.02 13.81 -2.17
CA THR A 200 13.01 12.39 -2.56
C THR A 200 11.66 11.75 -2.27
N ASN A 201 11.32 10.65 -2.92
CA ASN A 201 10.09 9.92 -2.64
C ASN A 201 10.29 9.03 -1.40
N HIS A 202 9.54 9.31 -0.34
CA HIS A 202 9.59 8.60 0.93
C HIS A 202 8.52 7.52 1.08
N TRP A 203 7.48 7.53 0.26
CA TRP A 203 6.42 6.52 0.30
C TRP A 203 6.71 5.30 -0.60
N GLY A 204 7.36 5.50 -1.73
CA GLY A 204 7.75 4.45 -2.66
C GLY A 204 6.71 4.09 -3.74
N TYR A 205 5.60 4.83 -3.86
CA TYR A 205 4.55 4.61 -4.89
C TYR A 205 5.00 5.04 -6.30
N ASN A 206 6.15 4.56 -6.77
CA ASN A 206 6.66 4.83 -8.12
C ASN A 206 7.58 3.69 -8.64
N PRO A 207 7.12 2.42 -8.64
CA PRO A 207 7.97 1.26 -8.86
C PRO A 207 8.47 1.13 -10.30
N VAL A 208 9.63 0.49 -10.49
CA VAL A 208 10.18 0.20 -11.84
C VAL A 208 10.37 -1.30 -12.06
N ALA A 209 10.75 -2.05 -11.03
CA ALA A 209 10.98 -3.49 -11.08
C ALA A 209 10.08 -4.21 -10.06
N MET A 210 8.90 -4.65 -10.50
CA MET A 210 7.79 -5.06 -9.61
C MET A 210 8.11 -6.22 -8.66
N MET A 211 9.11 -7.06 -8.98
CA MET A 211 9.54 -8.18 -8.14
C MET A 211 10.72 -7.86 -7.23
N ALA A 212 11.47 -6.79 -7.52
CA ALA A 212 12.68 -6.46 -6.78
C ALA A 212 12.36 -5.59 -5.57
N LEU A 213 12.94 -5.94 -4.43
CA LEU A 213 12.89 -5.11 -3.22
C LEU A 213 13.84 -3.91 -3.35
N ASP A 214 13.49 -2.78 -2.73
CA ASP A 214 14.38 -1.64 -2.63
C ASP A 214 15.63 -1.98 -1.80
N PRO A 215 16.85 -1.87 -2.37
CA PRO A 215 18.07 -2.30 -1.68
C PRO A 215 18.44 -1.49 -0.43
N GLY A 216 17.86 -0.31 -0.21
CA GLY A 216 18.11 0.44 1.02
C GLY A 216 17.09 0.14 2.14
N LEU A 217 15.89 -0.34 1.80
CA LEU A 217 14.94 -0.83 2.80
C LEU A 217 15.19 -2.30 3.16
N CYS A 218 15.66 -3.11 2.21
CA CYS A 218 15.88 -4.54 2.41
C CYS A 218 17.27 -4.95 1.87
N PRO A 219 18.37 -4.52 2.51
CA PRO A 219 19.73 -4.76 2.00
C PRO A 219 20.09 -6.26 1.92
N GLY A 220 19.47 -7.12 2.73
CA GLY A 220 19.59 -8.58 2.63
C GLY A 220 18.62 -9.24 1.64
N GLY A 221 17.91 -8.45 0.83
CA GLY A 221 17.09 -8.91 -0.30
C GLY A 221 15.95 -9.85 0.12
N VAL A 222 15.66 -10.82 -0.75
CA VAL A 222 14.55 -11.76 -0.54
C VAL A 222 14.72 -12.57 0.74
N ALA A 223 15.96 -12.88 1.12
CA ALA A 223 16.25 -13.62 2.35
C ALA A 223 15.89 -12.81 3.61
N GLU A 224 16.22 -11.52 3.65
CA GLU A 224 15.88 -10.65 4.78
C GLU A 224 14.36 -10.50 4.95
N LEU A 225 13.63 -10.29 3.85
CA LEU A 225 12.17 -10.23 3.90
C LEU A 225 11.57 -11.55 4.41
N ARG A 226 12.00 -12.68 3.87
CA ARG A 226 11.57 -14.02 4.33
C ARG A 226 11.80 -14.22 5.83
N ASP A 227 13.01 -13.92 6.30
CA ASP A 227 13.39 -14.16 7.70
C ASP A 227 12.63 -13.23 8.65
N THR A 228 12.34 -12.01 8.21
CA THR A 228 11.52 -11.03 8.95
C THR A 228 10.06 -11.49 9.03
N VAL A 229 9.48 -11.93 7.91
CA VAL A 229 8.13 -12.51 7.87
C VAL A 229 8.04 -13.73 8.78
N ALA A 230 9.03 -14.62 8.77
CA ALA A 230 9.07 -15.78 9.65
C ALA A 230 9.09 -15.38 11.14
N ALA A 231 9.84 -14.33 11.51
CA ALA A 231 9.87 -13.83 12.89
C ALA A 231 8.51 -13.24 13.32
N LEU A 232 7.85 -12.47 12.44
CA LEU A 232 6.51 -11.92 12.68
C LEU A 232 5.45 -13.03 12.78
N HIS A 233 5.53 -14.05 11.94
CA HIS A 233 4.67 -15.24 12.00
C HIS A 233 4.82 -15.99 13.32
N GLN A 234 6.04 -16.12 13.85
CA GLN A 234 6.26 -16.70 15.19
C GLN A 234 5.60 -15.89 16.30
N ALA A 235 5.47 -14.57 16.11
CA ALA A 235 4.73 -13.68 17.00
C ALA A 235 3.20 -13.69 16.75
N GLY A 236 2.72 -14.41 15.74
CA GLY A 236 1.30 -14.48 15.36
C GLY A 236 0.83 -13.30 14.51
N ILE A 237 1.73 -12.55 13.89
CA ILE A 237 1.46 -11.34 13.11
C ILE A 237 1.65 -11.66 11.62
N GLY A 238 0.64 -11.35 10.80
CA GLY A 238 0.74 -11.46 9.34
C GLY A 238 1.46 -10.29 8.68
N VAL A 239 1.84 -10.44 7.42
CA VAL A 239 2.48 -9.40 6.62
C VAL A 239 1.74 -9.25 5.30
N ILE A 240 1.27 -8.03 5.06
CA ILE A 240 0.60 -7.59 3.83
C ILE A 240 1.53 -6.60 3.13
N LEU A 241 1.70 -6.76 1.82
CA LEU A 241 2.47 -5.80 1.01
C LEU A 241 1.53 -4.85 0.28
N ASP A 242 1.77 -3.54 0.42
CA ASP A 242 1.20 -2.55 -0.49
C ASP A 242 1.97 -2.59 -1.82
N LEU A 243 1.24 -2.85 -2.92
CA LEU A 243 1.79 -3.03 -4.25
C LEU A 243 1.12 -2.09 -5.26
N VAL A 244 1.98 -1.48 -6.06
CA VAL A 244 1.59 -0.57 -7.14
C VAL A 244 1.75 -1.28 -8.48
N PHE A 245 0.64 -1.74 -9.05
CA PHE A 245 0.59 -2.29 -10.41
C PHE A 245 -0.13 -1.38 -11.40
N ASN A 246 -0.71 -0.28 -10.93
CA ASN A 246 -1.52 0.58 -11.77
C ASN A 246 -0.66 1.45 -12.72
N HIS A 247 0.56 1.83 -12.32
CA HIS A 247 1.53 2.60 -13.12
C HIS A 247 2.98 2.13 -12.89
N SER A 248 3.93 2.75 -13.60
CA SER A 248 5.37 2.60 -13.35
C SER A 248 6.10 3.94 -13.22
N GLY A 249 7.29 3.91 -12.60
CA GLY A 249 8.23 5.02 -12.49
C GLY A 249 8.85 5.51 -13.80
N GLU A 250 8.44 4.94 -14.93
CA GLU A 250 8.79 5.46 -16.25
C GLU A 250 7.93 6.67 -16.66
N SER A 251 6.91 7.06 -15.88
CA SER A 251 6.11 8.29 -16.01
C SER A 251 5.48 8.52 -17.42
N ASP A 252 5.30 9.77 -17.83
CA ASP A 252 4.71 10.22 -19.10
C ASP A 252 5.65 10.06 -20.32
N ILE A 253 5.34 10.67 -21.47
CA ILE A 253 6.21 10.66 -22.66
C ILE A 253 7.52 11.45 -22.48
N HIS A 254 7.69 12.17 -21.37
CA HIS A 254 8.92 12.86 -21.01
C HIS A 254 9.68 12.11 -19.91
N GLY A 255 9.16 10.96 -19.45
CA GLY A 255 9.77 10.11 -18.44
C GLY A 255 10.94 9.29 -18.97
N GLY A 256 11.59 8.56 -18.05
CA GLY A 256 12.76 7.76 -18.37
C GLY A 256 12.43 6.43 -19.04
N THR A 257 13.40 5.88 -19.79
CA THR A 257 13.37 4.51 -20.29
C THR A 257 14.28 3.64 -19.43
N LEU A 258 13.69 2.75 -18.64
CA LEU A 258 14.33 1.98 -17.57
C LEU A 258 14.07 0.48 -17.65
N SER A 259 12.89 0.06 -18.12
CA SER A 259 12.44 -1.33 -18.10
C SER A 259 11.37 -1.57 -19.18
N LEU A 260 10.08 -1.65 -18.81
CA LEU A 260 8.97 -2.00 -19.69
C LEU A 260 8.88 -1.08 -20.91
N ARG A 261 9.12 0.21 -20.80
CA ARG A 261 9.06 1.15 -21.94
C ARG A 261 10.03 0.76 -23.04
N GLY A 262 11.25 0.38 -22.67
CA GLY A 262 12.30 -0.01 -23.62
C GLY A 262 12.22 -1.45 -24.10
N LEU A 263 11.47 -2.32 -23.40
CA LEU A 263 11.34 -3.74 -23.73
C LEU A 263 10.00 -4.06 -24.39
N ASP A 264 8.92 -3.64 -23.76
CA ASP A 264 7.54 -3.98 -24.09
C ASP A 264 6.62 -2.76 -23.90
N PRO A 265 6.71 -1.75 -24.79
CA PRO A 265 5.91 -0.54 -24.66
C PRO A 265 4.39 -0.80 -24.79
N ALA A 266 3.97 -1.99 -25.26
CA ALA A 266 2.58 -2.43 -25.28
C ALA A 266 2.03 -2.82 -23.89
N ALA A 267 2.86 -2.78 -22.84
CA ALA A 267 2.41 -2.92 -21.46
C ALA A 267 1.62 -1.69 -20.97
N TYR A 268 1.69 -0.56 -21.67
CA TYR A 268 1.04 0.70 -21.28
C TYR A 268 -0.26 0.94 -22.04
N ALA A 269 -1.31 1.31 -21.31
CA ALA A 269 -2.63 1.59 -21.86
C ALA A 269 -2.63 2.90 -22.66
N ARG A 270 -3.36 2.89 -23.79
CA ARG A 270 -3.42 4.02 -24.73
C ARG A 270 -4.83 4.27 -25.25
N ASN A 271 -5.10 5.54 -25.52
CA ASN A 271 -6.29 5.97 -26.22
C ASN A 271 -6.23 5.58 -27.71
N ALA A 272 -7.37 5.64 -28.39
CA ALA A 272 -7.48 5.35 -29.82
C ALA A 272 -6.61 6.27 -30.71
N ASP A 273 -6.28 7.48 -30.24
CA ASP A 273 -5.39 8.42 -30.91
C ASP A 273 -3.88 8.16 -30.63
N GLY A 274 -3.58 7.12 -29.86
CA GLY A 274 -2.22 6.73 -29.50
C GLY A 274 -1.66 7.45 -28.28
N THR A 275 -2.36 8.36 -27.63
CA THR A 275 -1.90 9.01 -26.38
C THR A 275 -1.91 8.05 -25.19
N LEU A 276 -1.01 8.24 -24.21
CA LEU A 276 -0.99 7.46 -22.97
C LEU A 276 -2.26 7.75 -22.14
N ILE A 277 -2.87 6.71 -21.62
CA ILE A 277 -3.91 6.84 -20.60
C ILE A 277 -3.23 7.12 -19.26
N ASN A 278 -3.76 8.11 -18.52
CA ASN A 278 -3.26 8.52 -17.21
C ASN A 278 -4.38 8.49 -16.17
N ASP A 279 -5.03 7.34 -16.03
CA ASP A 279 -6.10 7.11 -15.05
C ASP A 279 -5.56 7.07 -13.60
N THR A 280 -4.23 7.04 -13.44
CA THR A 280 -3.51 7.01 -12.15
C THR A 280 -3.06 8.39 -11.68
N GLY A 281 -2.88 9.34 -12.60
CA GLY A 281 -2.27 10.64 -12.32
C GLY A 281 -0.74 10.65 -12.37
N CYS A 282 -0.10 9.48 -12.51
CA CYS A 282 1.36 9.31 -12.44
C CYS A 282 2.08 9.40 -13.80
N GLY A 283 1.32 9.65 -14.86
CA GLY A 283 1.80 9.87 -16.24
C GLY A 283 1.59 8.68 -17.18
N ASN A 284 1.37 7.48 -16.64
CA ASN A 284 1.04 6.28 -17.39
C ASN A 284 0.10 5.35 -16.61
N THR A 285 -0.50 4.40 -17.32
CA THR A 285 -1.33 3.32 -16.76
C THR A 285 -0.89 2.01 -17.38
N LEU A 286 -0.69 0.96 -16.58
CA LEU A 286 -0.42 -0.39 -17.09
C LEU A 286 -1.71 -1.04 -17.64
N ASP A 287 -1.62 -1.68 -18.79
CA ASP A 287 -2.77 -2.23 -19.51
C ASP A 287 -3.11 -3.66 -19.04
N PHE A 288 -4.08 -3.78 -18.13
CA PHE A 288 -4.54 -5.07 -17.62
C PHE A 288 -5.43 -5.87 -18.61
N ALA A 289 -5.82 -5.27 -19.75
CA ALA A 289 -6.38 -6.06 -20.85
C ALA A 289 -5.30 -6.97 -21.48
N ASN A 290 -4.03 -6.55 -21.43
CA ASN A 290 -2.89 -7.31 -21.91
C ASN A 290 -2.58 -8.52 -20.97
N PRO A 291 -2.68 -9.78 -21.46
CA PRO A 291 -2.39 -10.96 -20.64
C PRO A 291 -0.95 -11.01 -20.10
N ALA A 292 0.02 -10.37 -20.75
CA ALA A 292 1.40 -10.33 -20.28
C ALA A 292 1.55 -9.47 -19.01
N VAL A 293 0.80 -8.36 -18.91
CA VAL A 293 0.78 -7.50 -17.72
C VAL A 293 0.13 -8.24 -16.55
N ARG A 294 -1.00 -8.92 -16.78
CA ARG A 294 -1.63 -9.78 -15.75
C ARG A 294 -0.71 -10.90 -15.29
N ARG A 295 0.03 -11.52 -16.22
CA ARG A 295 1.00 -12.56 -15.90
C ARG A 295 2.14 -12.02 -15.03
N LEU A 296 2.68 -10.83 -15.34
CA LEU A 296 3.70 -10.17 -14.52
C LEU A 296 3.20 -9.94 -13.10
N MET A 297 1.98 -9.46 -12.92
CA MET A 297 1.37 -9.30 -11.60
C MET A 297 1.28 -10.66 -10.87
N ILE A 298 0.67 -11.67 -11.49
CA ILE A 298 0.47 -12.99 -10.86
C ILE A 298 1.81 -13.62 -10.45
N ASP A 299 2.83 -13.56 -11.32
CA ASP A 299 4.16 -14.11 -11.02
C ASP A 299 4.86 -13.33 -9.91
N THR A 300 4.64 -12.02 -9.84
CA THR A 300 5.15 -11.17 -8.74
C THR A 300 4.51 -11.57 -7.40
N LEU A 301 3.19 -11.72 -7.37
CA LEU A 301 2.49 -12.14 -6.15
C LEU A 301 2.93 -13.56 -5.73
N ASP A 302 3.02 -14.49 -6.68
CA ASP A 302 3.49 -15.85 -6.39
C ASP A 302 4.92 -15.84 -5.86
N HIS A 303 5.81 -15.01 -6.41
CA HIS A 303 7.18 -14.87 -5.92
C HIS A 303 7.22 -14.53 -4.43
N PHE A 304 6.49 -13.50 -4.00
CA PHE A 304 6.47 -13.08 -2.61
C PHE A 304 5.81 -14.10 -1.66
N VAL A 305 4.74 -14.77 -2.09
CA VAL A 305 4.14 -15.84 -1.29
C VAL A 305 5.09 -17.04 -1.19
N ARG A 306 5.64 -17.48 -2.32
CA ARG A 306 6.46 -18.69 -2.44
C ARG A 306 7.80 -18.59 -1.72
N HIS A 307 8.44 -17.42 -1.76
CA HIS A 307 9.80 -17.24 -1.24
C HIS A 307 9.88 -16.46 0.07
N CYS A 308 8.87 -15.62 0.38
CA CYS A 308 8.87 -14.79 1.59
C CYS A 308 7.75 -15.16 2.57
N GLY A 309 6.72 -15.89 2.15
CA GLY A 309 5.60 -16.28 3.02
C GLY A 309 4.58 -15.16 3.28
N ILE A 310 4.47 -14.21 2.35
CA ILE A 310 3.50 -13.10 2.44
C ILE A 310 2.06 -13.61 2.60
N ASP A 311 1.32 -12.96 3.50
CA ASP A 311 -0.06 -13.33 3.86
C ASP A 311 -1.11 -12.71 2.92
N GLY A 312 -0.77 -11.59 2.28
CA GLY A 312 -1.64 -10.92 1.34
C GLY A 312 -1.11 -9.60 0.82
N PHE A 313 -1.98 -8.87 0.13
CA PHE A 313 -1.62 -7.69 -0.64
C PHE A 313 -2.68 -6.60 -0.51
N ARG A 314 -2.23 -5.35 -0.42
CA ARG A 314 -3.04 -4.15 -0.65
C ARG A 314 -2.65 -3.57 -2.00
N PHE A 315 -3.64 -3.30 -2.83
CA PHE A 315 -3.46 -2.80 -4.19
C PHE A 315 -3.81 -1.33 -4.25
N ASP A 316 -2.78 -0.52 -4.50
CA ASP A 316 -2.89 0.90 -4.81
C ASP A 316 -3.68 1.12 -6.10
N LEU A 317 -4.58 2.11 -6.08
CA LEU A 317 -5.50 2.46 -7.16
C LEU A 317 -6.06 1.21 -7.86
N ALA A 318 -6.62 0.30 -7.06
CA ALA A 318 -6.93 -1.07 -7.46
C ALA A 318 -7.84 -1.21 -8.69
N PRO A 319 -8.77 -0.29 -9.03
CA PRO A 319 -9.64 -0.51 -10.18
C PRO A 319 -8.85 -0.69 -11.49
N VAL A 320 -7.65 -0.10 -11.61
CA VAL A 320 -6.78 -0.25 -12.78
C VAL A 320 -6.44 -1.70 -13.10
N ILE A 321 -6.27 -2.57 -12.09
CA ILE A 321 -5.94 -3.99 -12.34
C ILE A 321 -7.09 -4.74 -13.05
N ALA A 322 -8.29 -4.17 -13.01
CA ALA A 322 -9.50 -4.71 -13.62
C ALA A 322 -10.04 -3.82 -14.74
N ARG A 323 -9.20 -2.93 -15.30
CA ARG A 323 -9.55 -2.10 -16.46
C ARG A 323 -9.29 -2.83 -17.78
N GLY A 324 -10.28 -2.74 -18.67
CA GLY A 324 -10.05 -2.74 -20.13
C GLY A 324 -10.00 -1.27 -20.59
N PRO A 325 -11.08 -0.73 -21.18
CA PRO A 325 -11.29 0.73 -21.24
C PRO A 325 -11.88 1.31 -19.93
N GLY A 326 -12.45 0.48 -19.06
CA GLY A 326 -12.98 0.85 -17.74
C GLY A 326 -13.04 -0.37 -16.81
N PHE A 327 -13.37 -0.17 -15.54
CA PHE A 327 -13.42 -1.23 -14.52
C PHE A 327 -14.49 -2.29 -14.85
N ASP A 328 -14.12 -3.56 -14.76
CA ASP A 328 -15.01 -4.71 -14.87
C ASP A 328 -14.87 -5.63 -13.64
N PRO A 329 -15.92 -5.83 -12.82
CA PRO A 329 -15.88 -6.75 -11.68
C PRO A 329 -15.71 -8.23 -12.07
N HIS A 330 -15.79 -8.54 -13.37
CA HIS A 330 -15.54 -9.85 -13.96
C HIS A 330 -14.27 -9.88 -14.83
N ALA A 331 -13.39 -8.89 -14.69
CA ALA A 331 -12.11 -8.86 -15.39
C ALA A 331 -11.32 -10.18 -15.18
N PRO A 332 -10.60 -10.67 -16.20
CA PRO A 332 -9.91 -11.96 -16.15
C PRO A 332 -8.97 -12.14 -14.94
N ILE A 333 -8.34 -11.05 -14.48
CA ILE A 333 -7.40 -11.07 -13.36
C ILE A 333 -8.02 -11.70 -12.10
N PHE A 334 -9.30 -11.45 -11.82
CA PHE A 334 -9.94 -11.95 -10.60
C PHE A 334 -10.11 -13.47 -10.64
N ALA A 335 -10.51 -14.01 -11.80
CA ALA A 335 -10.62 -15.45 -12.00
C ALA A 335 -9.23 -16.13 -12.01
N GLU A 336 -8.22 -15.48 -12.60
CA GLU A 336 -6.84 -15.96 -12.63
C GLU A 336 -6.25 -16.05 -11.20
N LEU A 337 -6.45 -15.02 -10.37
CA LEU A 337 -6.03 -15.01 -8.96
C LEU A 337 -6.76 -16.08 -8.13
N ALA A 338 -8.09 -16.20 -8.29
CA ALA A 338 -8.90 -17.18 -7.58
C ALA A 338 -8.58 -18.63 -7.98
N ALA A 339 -8.06 -18.86 -9.19
CA ALA A 339 -7.63 -20.18 -9.66
C ALA A 339 -6.18 -20.51 -9.30
N HIS A 340 -5.38 -19.53 -8.88
CA HIS A 340 -3.95 -19.75 -8.64
C HIS A 340 -3.71 -20.49 -7.32
N PRO A 341 -2.96 -21.62 -7.32
CA PRO A 341 -2.88 -22.54 -6.19
C PRO A 341 -2.26 -21.96 -4.90
N ARG A 342 -1.48 -20.88 -5.03
CA ARG A 342 -0.87 -20.17 -3.89
C ARG A 342 -1.49 -18.81 -3.57
N LEU A 343 -2.37 -18.28 -4.43
CA LEU A 343 -2.93 -16.92 -4.26
C LEU A 343 -4.41 -16.96 -3.88
N ALA A 344 -5.12 -18.05 -4.18
CA ALA A 344 -6.57 -18.15 -4.00
C ALA A 344 -7.06 -17.91 -2.56
N ASP A 345 -6.21 -18.15 -1.56
CA ASP A 345 -6.52 -18.00 -0.14
C ASP A 345 -5.80 -16.83 0.55
N ARG A 346 -5.04 -16.02 -0.21
CA ARG A 346 -4.33 -14.85 0.33
C ARG A 346 -5.30 -13.70 0.60
N VAL A 347 -4.92 -12.82 1.52
CA VAL A 347 -5.68 -11.61 1.81
C VAL A 347 -5.53 -10.65 0.62
N MET A 348 -6.65 -10.22 0.04
CA MET A 348 -6.66 -9.23 -1.05
C MET A 348 -7.38 -7.98 -0.57
N ILE A 349 -6.69 -6.84 -0.60
CA ILE A 349 -7.22 -5.54 -0.18
C ILE A 349 -7.14 -4.58 -1.37
N ALA A 350 -8.26 -3.95 -1.71
CA ALA A 350 -8.30 -2.89 -2.70
C ALA A 350 -8.32 -1.51 -2.05
N GLU A 351 -7.56 -0.57 -2.60
CA GLU A 351 -7.97 0.83 -2.64
C GLU A 351 -8.99 0.98 -3.79
N PRO A 352 -10.30 1.05 -3.52
CA PRO A 352 -11.33 0.82 -4.53
C PRO A 352 -11.65 2.10 -5.33
N TRP A 353 -10.64 2.90 -5.63
CA TRP A 353 -10.77 4.10 -6.47
C TRP A 353 -9.51 4.36 -7.29
N ASP A 354 -9.68 5.04 -8.41
CA ASP A 354 -8.62 5.72 -9.14
C ASP A 354 -9.15 7.08 -9.66
N ILE A 355 -8.30 7.89 -10.28
CA ILE A 355 -8.70 9.22 -10.75
C ILE A 355 -9.24 9.22 -12.20
N GLY A 356 -9.27 8.06 -12.84
CA GLY A 356 -9.75 7.87 -14.19
C GLY A 356 -11.28 7.93 -14.29
N PRO A 357 -11.84 8.00 -15.51
CA PRO A 357 -13.28 7.94 -15.72
C PRO A 357 -13.88 6.70 -15.07
N GLY A 358 -14.90 6.91 -14.23
CA GLY A 358 -15.55 5.82 -13.49
C GLY A 358 -14.63 5.15 -12.45
N GLY A 359 -13.62 5.84 -11.93
CA GLY A 359 -12.65 5.28 -11.00
C GLY A 359 -13.20 4.85 -9.65
N TYR A 360 -14.25 5.48 -9.12
CA TYR A 360 -14.79 5.13 -7.80
C TYR A 360 -15.61 3.82 -7.82
N GLN A 361 -15.08 2.76 -7.20
CA GLN A 361 -15.56 1.38 -7.27
C GLN A 361 -15.77 0.73 -5.89
N LEU A 362 -15.93 1.52 -4.83
CA LEU A 362 -16.23 1.01 -3.49
C LEU A 362 -17.46 0.08 -3.50
N GLY A 363 -17.29 -1.12 -2.95
CA GLY A 363 -18.30 -2.19 -2.90
C GLY A 363 -18.41 -3.01 -4.19
N ARG A 364 -17.56 -2.77 -5.20
CA ARG A 364 -17.67 -3.41 -6.53
C ARG A 364 -16.63 -4.50 -6.79
N PHE A 365 -15.70 -4.72 -5.87
CA PHE A 365 -14.72 -5.81 -5.98
C PHE A 365 -15.32 -7.18 -5.63
N PRO A 366 -14.71 -8.30 -6.05
CA PRO A 366 -15.22 -9.64 -5.74
C PRO A 366 -15.41 -9.90 -4.24
N ALA A 367 -16.36 -10.76 -3.89
CA ALA A 367 -16.79 -10.97 -2.49
C ALA A 367 -15.67 -11.40 -1.51
N ASN A 368 -14.58 -12.00 -2.00
CA ASN A 368 -13.43 -12.41 -1.19
C ASN A 368 -12.36 -11.31 -1.03
N TRP A 369 -12.58 -10.11 -1.55
CA TRP A 369 -11.70 -8.95 -1.39
C TRP A 369 -12.20 -8.04 -0.26
N PHE A 370 -11.26 -7.51 0.50
CA PHE A 370 -11.48 -6.37 1.37
C PHE A 370 -11.31 -5.07 0.61
N GLU A 371 -11.97 -4.02 1.07
CA GLU A 371 -11.93 -2.71 0.43
C GLU A 371 -11.70 -1.64 1.51
N TRP A 372 -10.72 -0.76 1.30
CA TRP A 372 -10.58 0.47 2.09
C TRP A 372 -11.87 1.28 1.98
N ASN A 373 -12.43 1.68 3.12
CA ASN A 373 -13.71 2.38 3.19
C ASN A 373 -13.49 3.86 3.57
N ASP A 374 -13.23 4.70 2.58
CA ASP A 374 -13.15 6.15 2.72
C ASP A 374 -14.48 6.76 3.20
N THR A 375 -15.62 6.17 2.83
CA THR A 375 -16.93 6.61 3.32
C THR A 375 -17.03 6.41 4.84
N PHE A 376 -16.46 5.34 5.41
CA PHE A 376 -16.34 5.18 6.87
C PHE A 376 -15.48 6.31 7.47
N ARG A 377 -14.29 6.56 6.91
CA ARG A 377 -13.38 7.62 7.35
C ARG A 377 -14.12 8.96 7.40
N ASP A 378 -14.79 9.32 6.31
CA ASP A 378 -15.37 10.65 6.11
C ASP A 378 -16.61 10.85 6.98
N ASP A 379 -17.53 9.88 7.03
CA ASP A 379 -18.75 9.98 7.84
C ASP A 379 -18.43 10.02 9.34
N VAL A 380 -17.46 9.23 9.80
CA VAL A 380 -17.04 9.25 11.21
C VAL A 380 -16.38 10.58 11.56
N ARG A 381 -15.46 11.08 10.71
CA ARG A 381 -14.84 12.41 10.91
C ARG A 381 -15.91 13.51 10.94
N ARG A 382 -16.85 13.52 10.00
CA ARG A 382 -17.97 14.49 9.96
C ARG A 382 -18.85 14.42 11.20
N PHE A 383 -19.17 13.22 11.70
CA PHE A 383 -19.97 13.07 12.92
C PHE A 383 -19.30 13.73 14.13
N TRP A 384 -17.99 13.49 14.33
CA TRP A 384 -17.24 14.05 15.45
C TRP A 384 -16.97 15.55 15.31
N ARG A 385 -16.75 16.02 14.07
CA ARG A 385 -16.70 17.45 13.70
C ARG A 385 -18.02 18.18 13.98
N GLY A 386 -19.14 17.47 13.97
CA GLY A 386 -20.49 18.03 14.15
C GLY A 386 -21.19 18.42 12.84
N THR A 387 -20.66 18.00 11.69
CA THR A 387 -21.26 18.24 10.36
C THR A 387 -21.93 16.99 9.78
N GLY A 388 -21.80 15.83 10.43
CA GLY A 388 -22.46 14.56 10.08
C GLY A 388 -23.51 14.13 11.09
N GLY A 389 -24.49 13.34 10.63
CA GLY A 389 -25.61 12.83 11.43
C GLY A 389 -25.37 11.43 12.03
N VAL A 390 -26.17 11.07 13.03
CA VAL A 390 -26.10 9.76 13.71
C VAL A 390 -26.48 8.58 12.81
N GLY A 391 -27.37 8.79 11.83
CA GLY A 391 -27.79 7.72 10.90
C GLY A 391 -26.64 7.19 10.06
N ALA A 392 -25.86 8.10 9.44
CA ALA A 392 -24.67 7.72 8.68
C ALA A 392 -23.65 6.96 9.55
N LEU A 393 -23.38 7.48 10.76
CA LEU A 393 -22.49 6.85 11.74
C LEU A 393 -22.95 5.43 12.11
N ALA A 394 -24.24 5.24 12.39
CA ALA A 394 -24.79 3.93 12.74
C ALA A 394 -24.59 2.92 11.60
N THR A 395 -24.83 3.34 10.35
CA THR A 395 -24.58 2.52 9.16
C THR A 395 -23.10 2.15 9.03
N ARG A 396 -22.17 3.12 9.22
CA ARG A 396 -20.72 2.86 9.16
C ARG A 396 -20.28 1.84 10.22
N ILE A 397 -20.71 2.02 11.47
CA ILE A 397 -20.34 1.13 12.60
C ILE A 397 -20.96 -0.25 12.45
N ALA A 398 -22.13 -0.35 11.80
CA ALA A 398 -22.80 -1.59 11.44
C ALA A 398 -22.16 -2.30 10.23
N GLY A 399 -20.92 -1.98 9.89
CA GLY A 399 -20.15 -2.66 8.85
C GLY A 399 -20.45 -2.17 7.44
N SER A 400 -21.04 -0.96 7.30
CA SER A 400 -21.41 -0.37 6.01
C SER A 400 -22.24 -1.32 5.15
N SER A 401 -23.32 -1.85 5.72
CA SER A 401 -24.17 -2.85 5.07
C SER A 401 -24.87 -2.33 3.81
N ASP A 402 -25.00 -1.02 3.67
CA ASP A 402 -25.45 -0.35 2.44
C ASP A 402 -24.47 -0.51 1.27
N LEU A 403 -23.18 -0.69 1.57
CA LEU A 403 -22.11 -0.91 0.58
C LEU A 403 -21.79 -2.38 0.38
N PHE A 404 -21.71 -3.16 1.47
CA PHE A 404 -21.17 -4.52 1.45
C PHE A 404 -22.19 -5.63 1.74
N GLY A 405 -23.41 -5.28 2.16
CA GLY A 405 -24.40 -6.25 2.63
C GLY A 405 -24.06 -6.83 4.01
N ALA A 406 -24.53 -8.04 4.29
CA ALA A 406 -24.38 -8.68 5.62
C ALA A 406 -22.98 -9.25 5.89
N ASP A 407 -22.24 -9.62 4.85
CA ASP A 407 -20.85 -10.10 4.97
C ASP A 407 -19.90 -8.89 4.91
N CYS A 408 -19.38 -8.45 6.06
CA CYS A 408 -18.66 -7.18 6.13
C CYS A 408 -17.23 -7.30 5.58
N ARG A 409 -17.00 -6.70 4.41
CA ARG A 409 -15.71 -6.69 3.70
C ARG A 409 -14.93 -5.38 3.91
N SER A 410 -15.44 -4.51 4.77
CA SER A 410 -14.90 -3.17 5.01
C SER A 410 -13.56 -3.22 5.75
N ILE A 411 -12.61 -2.42 5.29
CA ILE A 411 -11.48 -1.95 6.10
C ILE A 411 -11.81 -0.53 6.54
N ASN A 412 -12.18 -0.42 7.81
CA ASN A 412 -12.48 0.84 8.46
C ASN A 412 -11.17 1.49 8.90
N PHE A 413 -10.98 2.76 8.56
CA PHE A 413 -9.82 3.53 8.98
C PHE A 413 -10.23 4.98 9.20
N LEU A 414 -9.43 5.71 9.98
CA LEU A 414 -9.69 7.13 10.26
C LEU A 414 -8.59 8.04 9.77
N ALA A 415 -7.41 7.51 9.48
CA ALA A 415 -6.26 8.16 8.87
C ALA A 415 -5.41 7.04 8.23
N ALA A 416 -4.74 7.38 7.13
CA ALA A 416 -3.82 6.53 6.39
C ALA A 416 -2.53 7.33 6.13
N HIS A 417 -1.61 6.78 5.35
CA HIS A 417 -0.47 7.54 4.84
C HIS A 417 -0.87 8.78 4.02
N ASP A 418 -1.95 8.68 3.23
CA ASP A 418 -2.57 9.81 2.53
C ASP A 418 -3.52 10.59 3.45
N GLY A 419 -3.42 11.92 3.41
CA GLY A 419 -4.14 12.84 4.27
C GLY A 419 -3.43 13.14 5.58
N PHE A 420 -4.18 13.73 6.51
CA PHE A 420 -3.69 13.99 7.86
C PHE A 420 -3.52 12.70 8.66
N THR A 421 -2.49 12.67 9.51
CA THR A 421 -2.46 11.81 10.71
C THR A 421 -3.72 11.98 11.54
N LEU A 422 -4.01 11.01 12.41
CA LEU A 422 -5.18 11.13 13.28
C LEU A 422 -5.07 12.33 14.23
N ALA A 423 -3.86 12.61 14.74
CA ALA A 423 -3.59 13.78 15.58
C ALA A 423 -3.78 15.10 14.82
N ASP A 424 -3.33 15.17 13.57
CA ASP A 424 -3.45 16.38 12.76
C ASP A 424 -4.90 16.65 12.34
N THR A 425 -5.73 15.60 12.21
CA THR A 425 -7.17 15.72 11.93
C THR A 425 -7.90 16.55 12.99
N VAL A 426 -7.41 16.58 14.24
CA VAL A 426 -7.98 17.40 15.33
C VAL A 426 -7.14 18.65 15.66
N ALA A 427 -6.11 18.94 14.87
CA ALA A 427 -5.19 20.05 15.10
C ALA A 427 -5.11 21.04 13.95
N TYR A 428 -5.53 20.68 12.73
CA TYR A 428 -5.43 21.54 11.56
C TYR A 428 -6.75 21.57 10.77
N GLU A 429 -7.17 22.76 10.34
CA GLU A 429 -8.24 22.94 9.36
C GLU A 429 -7.69 23.10 7.94
N GLN A 430 -6.49 23.64 7.81
CA GLN A 430 -5.81 23.84 6.54
C GLN A 430 -4.65 22.87 6.39
N ARG A 431 -4.37 22.46 5.16
CA ARG A 431 -3.13 21.73 4.84
C ARG A 431 -1.94 22.69 4.78
N HIS A 432 -0.78 22.20 5.20
CA HIS A 432 0.50 22.91 5.30
C HIS A 432 1.58 22.12 4.55
N ASN A 433 1.38 21.92 3.25
CA ASN A 433 2.20 21.12 2.34
C ASN A 433 3.32 21.94 1.67
N HIS A 434 3.57 23.18 2.10
CA HIS A 434 4.57 24.05 1.47
C HIS A 434 5.97 23.41 1.37
N ALA A 435 6.33 22.52 2.32
CA ALA A 435 7.58 21.78 2.29
C ALA A 435 7.74 20.88 1.05
N ASN A 436 6.63 20.50 0.39
CA ASN A 436 6.62 19.64 -0.79
C ASN A 436 7.04 20.39 -2.07
N GLY A 437 7.17 21.73 -2.03
CA GLY A 437 7.64 22.53 -3.16
C GLY A 437 6.61 22.80 -4.25
N GLU A 438 5.32 22.55 -4.00
CA GLU A 438 4.22 22.69 -4.98
C GLU A 438 3.28 23.86 -4.67
N ASP A 439 3.73 24.82 -3.86
CA ASP A 439 2.97 25.99 -3.41
C ASP A 439 1.65 25.62 -2.69
N ASN A 440 1.64 24.53 -1.92
CA ASN A 440 0.49 24.02 -1.17
C ASN A 440 -0.71 23.59 -2.04
N ARG A 441 -0.47 23.35 -3.35
CA ARG A 441 -1.51 22.92 -4.31
C ARG A 441 -1.81 21.43 -4.23
N ASP A 442 -0.81 20.65 -3.82
CA ASP A 442 -0.87 19.21 -3.64
C ASP A 442 -1.65 18.80 -2.38
N GLY A 443 -1.99 17.51 -2.30
CA GLY A 443 -2.79 16.93 -1.23
C GLY A 443 -4.31 17.18 -1.36
N HIS A 444 -5.09 16.37 -0.65
CA HIS A 444 -6.54 16.47 -0.70
C HIS A 444 -7.04 17.80 -0.11
N GLY A 445 -8.09 18.38 -0.71
CA GLY A 445 -8.63 19.68 -0.33
C GLY A 445 -9.56 19.64 0.89
N GLU A 446 -10.38 18.60 1.00
CA GLU A 446 -11.40 18.49 2.04
C GLU A 446 -11.07 17.35 3.02
N ASN A 447 -10.46 17.69 4.15
CA ASN A 447 -9.95 16.70 5.11
C ASN A 447 -10.97 16.23 6.16
N HIS A 448 -12.11 16.92 6.25
CA HIS A 448 -13.08 16.78 7.35
C HIS A 448 -12.46 16.93 8.75
N SER A 449 -11.42 17.74 8.86
CA SER A 449 -10.68 18.04 10.08
C SER A 449 -11.23 19.28 10.81
N TRP A 450 -10.77 19.49 12.04
CA TRP A 450 -11.05 20.68 12.85
C TRP A 450 -9.91 20.91 13.83
N ASN A 451 -9.53 22.16 14.09
CA ASN A 451 -8.32 22.47 14.88
C ASN A 451 -8.56 22.66 16.40
N CYS A 452 -9.80 22.41 16.85
CA CYS A 452 -10.28 22.63 18.23
C CYS A 452 -10.12 24.08 18.74
N GLY A 453 -10.04 25.05 17.82
CA GLY A 453 -10.00 26.50 18.07
C GLY A 453 -8.67 27.19 17.78
N ILE A 454 -7.56 26.44 17.62
CA ILE A 454 -6.24 26.98 17.32
C ILE A 454 -5.58 26.11 16.26
N GLU A 455 -5.15 26.69 15.14
CA GLU A 455 -4.44 25.97 14.07
C GLU A 455 -3.05 25.51 14.54
N GLY A 456 -2.78 24.22 14.47
CA GLY A 456 -1.47 23.62 14.74
C GLY A 456 -1.08 23.54 16.22
N PRO A 457 0.23 23.58 16.54
CA PRO A 457 0.74 23.42 17.90
C PRO A 457 0.22 24.51 18.86
N THR A 458 -0.06 24.13 20.11
CA THR A 458 -0.54 25.06 21.13
C THR A 458 -0.23 24.55 22.54
N ASP A 459 -0.05 25.49 23.47
CA ASP A 459 0.08 25.22 24.91
C ASP A 459 -1.23 25.47 25.68
N ASP A 460 -2.33 25.83 25.00
CA ASP A 460 -3.63 26.05 25.66
C ASP A 460 -4.17 24.72 26.21
N PRO A 461 -4.25 24.55 27.55
CA PRO A 461 -4.66 23.31 28.16
C PRO A 461 -6.10 22.91 27.82
N GLN A 462 -6.98 23.87 27.51
CA GLN A 462 -8.35 23.57 27.12
C GLN A 462 -8.41 23.01 25.70
N VAL A 463 -7.59 23.52 24.77
CA VAL A 463 -7.50 22.99 23.40
C VAL A 463 -6.90 21.59 23.43
N LEU A 464 -5.80 21.40 24.17
CA LEU A 464 -5.15 20.09 24.32
C LEU A 464 -6.10 19.04 24.92
N ALA A 465 -6.86 19.41 25.95
CA ALA A 465 -7.86 18.51 26.54
C ALA A 465 -8.98 18.14 25.54
N ARG A 466 -9.45 19.08 24.71
CA ARG A 466 -10.43 18.80 23.64
C ARG A 466 -9.87 17.84 22.59
N ARG A 467 -8.64 18.08 22.10
CA ARG A 467 -7.97 17.19 21.14
C ARG A 467 -7.81 15.79 21.68
N ALA A 468 -7.35 15.66 22.93
CA ALA A 468 -7.18 14.36 23.58
C ALA A 468 -8.52 13.61 23.72
N ALA A 469 -9.62 14.32 24.03
CA ALA A 469 -10.95 13.72 24.09
C ALA A 469 -11.45 13.30 22.69
N ASP A 470 -11.27 14.15 21.68
CA ASP A 470 -11.66 13.86 20.30
C ASP A 470 -10.90 12.63 19.75
N LEU A 471 -9.59 12.51 20.01
CA LEU A 471 -8.79 11.35 19.60
C LEU A 471 -9.28 10.05 20.23
N ARG A 472 -9.54 10.04 21.55
CA ARG A 472 -10.07 8.86 22.25
C ARG A 472 -11.44 8.46 21.72
N ALA A 473 -12.28 9.44 21.40
CA ALA A 473 -13.60 9.20 20.84
C ALA A 473 -13.53 8.60 19.43
N LEU A 474 -12.68 9.17 18.56
CA LEU A 474 -12.38 8.65 17.22
C LEU A 474 -11.86 7.20 17.27
N LEU A 475 -10.83 6.94 18.08
CA LEU A 475 -10.28 5.60 18.26
C LEU A 475 -11.30 4.64 18.86
N GLY A 476 -12.08 5.07 19.86
CA GLY A 476 -13.18 4.28 20.40
C GLY A 476 -14.20 3.88 19.34
N THR A 477 -14.58 4.79 18.45
CA THR A 477 -15.46 4.51 17.30
C THR A 477 -14.85 3.49 16.35
N LEU A 478 -13.57 3.66 15.97
CA LEU A 478 -12.87 2.74 15.08
C LEU A 478 -12.86 1.33 15.67
N PHE A 479 -12.39 1.16 16.90
CA PHE A 479 -12.28 -0.16 17.52
C PHE A 479 -13.63 -0.81 17.85
N ALA A 480 -14.69 -0.01 18.01
CA ALA A 480 -16.05 -0.49 18.20
C ALA A 480 -16.75 -0.94 16.91
N SER A 481 -16.26 -0.53 15.74
CA SER A 481 -16.89 -0.77 14.44
C SER A 481 -16.79 -2.23 13.96
N THR A 482 -17.84 -2.69 13.27
CA THR A 482 -17.85 -3.97 12.54
C THR A 482 -17.08 -3.85 11.24
N GLY A 483 -16.35 -4.90 10.86
CA GLY A 483 -15.40 -4.91 9.75
C GLY A 483 -13.98 -5.06 10.26
N THR A 484 -13.02 -5.21 9.35
CA THR A 484 -11.59 -5.10 9.68
C THR A 484 -11.26 -3.64 9.99
N ILE A 485 -10.32 -3.38 10.89
CA ILE A 485 -9.87 -2.01 11.19
C ILE A 485 -8.41 -1.84 10.79
N MET A 486 -8.05 -0.62 10.39
CA MET A 486 -6.66 -0.23 10.11
C MET A 486 -6.27 0.99 10.94
N LEU A 487 -5.04 0.97 11.45
CA LEU A 487 -4.40 2.09 12.13
C LEU A 487 -3.05 2.37 11.49
N THR A 488 -2.75 3.65 11.24
CA THR A 488 -1.45 4.07 10.73
C THR A 488 -0.45 4.16 11.87
N ALA A 489 0.78 3.72 11.63
CA ALA A 489 1.81 3.69 12.64
C ALA A 489 2.04 5.05 13.29
N GLY A 490 1.91 5.08 14.62
CA GLY A 490 2.06 6.26 15.46
C GLY A 490 0.77 7.00 15.77
N ASP A 491 -0.34 6.72 15.09
CA ASP A 491 -1.64 7.31 15.45
C ASP A 491 -2.11 6.85 16.85
N GLU A 492 -1.65 5.69 17.32
CA GLU A 492 -1.97 5.20 18.67
C GLU A 492 -1.43 6.10 19.79
N PHE A 493 -0.43 6.94 19.51
CA PHE A 493 0.20 7.81 20.49
C PHE A 493 0.37 9.26 20.00
N GLY A 494 -0.35 9.64 18.94
CA GLY A 494 -0.45 11.01 18.47
C GLY A 494 0.69 11.48 17.55
N ARG A 495 1.16 10.65 16.61
CA ARG A 495 2.07 11.07 15.53
C ARG A 495 1.48 12.27 14.78
N THR A 496 2.35 13.23 14.44
CA THR A 496 2.01 14.42 13.64
C THR A 496 2.92 14.50 12.42
N GLN A 497 2.40 15.05 11.34
CA GLN A 497 3.11 15.50 10.14
C GLN A 497 3.10 17.03 10.05
N HIS A 498 2.85 17.71 11.18
CA HIS A 498 2.83 19.16 11.29
C HIS A 498 1.83 19.84 10.33
N GLY A 499 0.70 19.19 10.08
CA GLY A 499 -0.31 19.70 9.16
C GLY A 499 0.03 19.49 7.68
N ASN A 500 1.08 18.74 7.34
CA ASN A 500 1.26 18.23 5.99
C ASN A 500 0.33 17.02 5.80
N ASN A 501 -0.62 17.11 4.85
CA ASN A 501 -1.57 16.04 4.55
C ASN A 501 -1.19 15.22 3.31
N ASN A 502 0.02 15.40 2.79
CA ASN A 502 0.55 14.72 1.61
C ASN A 502 2.07 14.59 1.72
N ALA A 503 2.56 13.98 2.79
CA ALA A 503 3.98 13.96 3.11
C ALA A 503 4.79 12.94 2.26
N TYR A 504 4.38 12.67 1.01
CA TYR A 504 4.98 11.65 0.15
C TYR A 504 6.46 11.89 -0.13
N CYS A 505 6.87 13.16 -0.17
CA CYS A 505 8.23 13.58 -0.45
C CYS A 505 8.96 14.16 0.78
N GLN A 506 8.48 13.85 1.99
CA GLN A 506 9.06 14.35 3.24
C GLN A 506 9.51 13.22 4.16
N ASP A 507 10.73 13.35 4.70
CA ASP A 507 11.25 12.45 5.73
C ASP A 507 10.61 12.77 7.09
N MET A 508 9.49 12.10 7.39
CA MET A 508 8.71 12.31 8.62
C MET A 508 8.68 11.04 9.49
N PRO A 509 9.81 10.65 10.10
CA PRO A 509 9.89 9.45 10.92
C PRO A 509 9.08 9.58 12.22
N VAL A 510 8.70 8.44 12.78
CA VAL A 510 8.03 8.36 14.08
C VAL A 510 8.98 8.78 15.20
N VAL A 511 8.62 9.81 15.95
CA VAL A 511 9.42 10.31 17.09
C VAL A 511 9.00 9.61 18.38
N TRP A 512 9.53 8.41 18.62
CA TRP A 512 9.16 7.52 19.73
C TRP A 512 9.26 8.13 21.13
N GLU A 513 10.14 9.12 21.33
CA GLU A 513 10.32 9.82 22.61
C GLU A 513 9.16 10.78 22.94
N ARG A 514 8.39 11.21 21.93
CA ARG A 514 7.26 12.15 22.07
C ARG A 514 5.89 11.47 22.18
N ARG A 515 5.87 10.13 22.28
CA ARG A 515 4.63 9.35 22.32
C ARG A 515 3.75 9.73 23.52
N ASP A 516 2.46 9.94 23.28
CA ASP A 516 1.46 9.98 24.35
C ASP A 516 1.17 8.55 24.83
N VAL A 517 1.86 8.15 25.90
CA VAL A 517 1.70 6.82 26.52
C VAL A 517 0.27 6.59 27.03
N ALA A 518 -0.43 7.64 27.47
CA ALA A 518 -1.79 7.49 27.99
C ALA A 518 -2.82 7.29 26.87
N LEU A 519 -2.56 7.79 25.67
CA LEU A 519 -3.35 7.46 24.48
C LEU A 519 -3.02 6.04 24.00
N GLU A 520 -1.73 5.70 23.98
CA GLU A 520 -1.25 4.37 23.57
C GLU A 520 -1.85 3.24 24.42
N ASP A 521 -1.85 3.40 25.74
CA ASP A 521 -2.43 2.43 26.67
C ASP A 521 -3.95 2.31 26.51
N HIS A 522 -4.62 3.39 26.12
CA HIS A 522 -6.04 3.35 25.79
C HIS A 522 -6.31 2.56 24.51
N VAL A 523 -5.51 2.77 23.46
CA VAL A 523 -5.59 1.97 22.23
C VAL A 523 -5.30 0.50 22.50
N ALA A 524 -4.27 0.20 23.31
CA ALA A 524 -3.97 -1.18 23.72
C ALA A 524 -5.16 -1.84 24.46
N ALA A 525 -5.85 -1.10 25.33
CA ALA A 525 -7.05 -1.59 26.01
C ALA A 525 -8.22 -1.86 25.04
N LEU A 526 -8.45 -0.97 24.08
CA LEU A 526 -9.45 -1.15 23.01
C LEU A 526 -9.12 -2.37 22.15
N ALA A 527 -7.86 -2.52 21.74
CA ALA A 527 -7.39 -3.64 20.95
C ALA A 527 -7.51 -4.98 21.67
N ALA A 528 -7.20 -5.02 22.97
CA ALA A 528 -7.38 -6.19 23.83
C ALA A 528 -8.86 -6.57 24.01
N GLN A 529 -9.76 -5.57 24.10
CA GLN A 529 -11.20 -5.82 24.13
C GLN A 529 -11.69 -6.40 22.80
N ARG A 530 -11.28 -5.80 21.68
CA ARG A 530 -11.64 -6.23 20.34
C ARG A 530 -11.20 -7.66 20.06
N THR A 531 -9.93 -7.99 20.33
CA THR A 531 -9.34 -9.30 20.08
C THR A 531 -10.05 -10.43 20.83
N ARG A 532 -10.52 -10.17 22.05
CA ARG A 532 -11.32 -11.15 22.82
C ARG A 532 -12.65 -11.50 22.17
N HIS A 533 -13.15 -10.67 21.27
CA HIS A 533 -14.46 -10.81 20.61
C HIS A 533 -14.36 -10.71 19.09
N LEU A 534 -13.21 -11.07 18.52
CA LEU A 534 -12.89 -10.85 17.11
C LEU A 534 -13.99 -11.31 16.14
N ALA A 535 -14.52 -12.52 16.35
CA ALA A 535 -15.58 -13.10 15.53
C ALA A 535 -16.89 -12.28 15.51
N ALA A 536 -17.13 -11.44 16.52
CA ALA A 536 -18.31 -10.57 16.56
C ALA A 536 -18.17 -9.33 15.65
N TYR A 537 -17.00 -9.10 15.06
CA TYR A 537 -16.74 -7.98 14.16
C TYR A 537 -16.70 -8.39 12.68
N THR A 538 -16.89 -9.66 12.34
CA THR A 538 -16.95 -10.12 10.94
C THR A 538 -18.30 -9.83 10.27
N GLY A 539 -19.33 -9.56 11.06
CA GLY A 539 -20.66 -9.16 10.61
C GLY A 539 -21.41 -8.50 11.76
N PHE A 540 -22.30 -7.57 11.44
CA PHE A 540 -23.02 -6.83 12.47
C PHE A 540 -24.17 -7.68 13.01
N ALA A 541 -24.35 -7.69 14.32
CA ALA A 541 -25.43 -8.46 14.93
C ALA A 541 -26.79 -7.80 14.65
N GLU A 542 -27.69 -8.52 13.99
CA GLU A 542 -29.08 -8.08 13.81
C GLU A 542 -29.90 -8.30 15.10
N GLY A 543 -31.03 -7.58 15.21
CA GLY A 543 -31.98 -7.77 16.32
C GLY A 543 -31.63 -7.04 17.64
N GLY A 544 -30.66 -6.13 17.63
CA GLY A 544 -30.39 -5.22 18.75
C GLY A 544 -31.32 -3.99 18.77
N ALA A 545 -31.39 -3.32 19.92
CA ALA A 545 -32.16 -2.09 20.10
C ALA A 545 -31.26 -0.86 19.98
N TRP A 546 -31.63 0.07 19.10
CA TRP A 546 -31.00 1.38 19.00
C TRP A 546 -31.80 2.38 19.83
N LEU A 547 -31.15 2.99 20.81
CA LEU A 547 -31.75 3.89 21.78
C LEU A 547 -31.10 5.28 21.68
N SER A 548 -31.88 6.33 21.97
CA SER A 548 -31.39 7.69 22.12
C SER A 548 -30.52 7.84 23.37
N SER A 549 -29.94 9.03 23.55
CA SER A 549 -29.23 9.39 24.80
C SER A 549 -30.13 9.34 26.04
N GLU A 550 -31.45 9.42 25.87
CA GLU A 550 -32.46 9.32 26.93
C GLU A 550 -32.91 7.87 27.21
N GLY A 551 -32.48 6.90 26.38
CA GLY A 551 -32.81 5.49 26.52
C GLY A 551 -34.09 5.05 25.80
N GLU A 552 -34.74 5.95 25.05
CA GLU A 552 -35.92 5.65 24.24
C GLU A 552 -35.53 5.10 22.86
N PRO A 553 -36.36 4.27 22.21
CA PRO A 553 -36.06 3.77 20.86
C PRO A 553 -35.80 4.90 19.85
N MET A 554 -34.77 4.74 19.02
CA MET A 554 -34.48 5.67 17.93
C MET A 554 -35.63 5.69 16.92
N THR A 555 -36.15 6.89 16.65
CA THR A 555 -37.22 7.13 15.66
C THR A 555 -36.62 7.69 14.36
N PRO A 556 -37.32 7.63 13.21
CA PRO A 556 -36.85 8.26 11.98
C PRO A 556 -36.49 9.74 12.15
N ALA A 557 -37.29 10.49 12.92
CA ALA A 557 -37.01 11.90 13.21
C ALA A 557 -35.69 12.09 13.98
N LEU A 558 -35.36 11.20 14.93
CA LEU A 558 -34.08 11.27 15.66
C LEU A 558 -32.89 10.84 14.81
N TRP A 559 -33.08 9.90 13.87
CA TRP A 559 -32.03 9.50 12.93
C TRP A 559 -31.65 10.61 11.96
N ASP A 560 -32.66 11.37 11.51
CA ASP A 560 -32.51 12.43 10.52
C ASP A 560 -32.15 13.80 11.14
N ASP A 561 -32.32 13.97 12.46
CA ASP A 561 -31.99 15.22 13.15
C ASP A 561 -30.47 15.41 13.30
N PRO A 562 -29.86 16.44 12.69
CA PRO A 562 -28.44 16.74 12.83
C PRO A 562 -28.00 17.07 14.26
N ALA A 563 -28.94 17.52 15.11
CA ALA A 563 -28.70 17.86 16.50
C ALA A 563 -28.63 16.64 17.43
N THR A 564 -29.03 15.44 16.96
CA THR A 564 -28.96 14.23 17.77
C THR A 564 -27.51 13.95 18.21
N ASP A 565 -27.32 13.87 19.52
CA ASP A 565 -26.00 13.77 20.16
C ASP A 565 -25.28 12.46 19.85
N GLY A 566 -26.02 11.37 19.69
CA GLY A 566 -25.48 10.02 19.57
C GLY A 566 -26.56 8.97 19.81
N PHE A 567 -26.13 7.74 20.07
CA PHE A 567 -27.02 6.61 20.30
C PHE A 567 -26.41 5.59 21.27
N THR A 568 -27.25 4.70 21.75
CA THR A 568 -26.87 3.48 22.45
C THR A 568 -27.41 2.27 21.67
N TYR A 569 -26.54 1.37 21.25
CA TYR A 569 -26.93 0.10 20.66
C TYR A 569 -26.81 -1.01 21.70
N GLU A 570 -27.94 -1.63 22.06
CA GLU A 570 -27.99 -2.75 23.00
C GLU A 570 -28.27 -4.06 22.27
N ARG A 571 -27.41 -5.07 22.50
CA ARG A 571 -27.70 -6.45 22.09
C ARG A 571 -27.72 -7.39 23.29
N ARG A 572 -28.53 -8.45 23.19
CA ARG A 572 -28.52 -9.58 24.13
C ARG A 572 -27.97 -10.82 23.43
N LEU A 573 -26.96 -11.43 24.04
CA LEU A 573 -26.41 -12.73 23.66
C LEU A 573 -26.62 -13.69 24.83
N GLY A 574 -27.76 -14.38 24.87
CA GLY A 574 -28.19 -15.14 26.05
C GLY A 574 -28.44 -14.19 27.25
N ASP A 575 -27.86 -14.51 28.40
CA ASP A 575 -27.94 -13.68 29.62
C ASP A 575 -26.99 -12.46 29.59
N ASN A 576 -26.05 -12.40 28.63
CA ASN A 576 -25.11 -11.30 28.52
C ASN A 576 -25.68 -10.15 27.69
N ARG A 577 -25.72 -8.96 28.29
CA ARG A 577 -25.97 -7.70 27.57
C ARG A 577 -24.64 -7.10 27.12
N ALA A 578 -24.59 -6.59 25.91
CA ALA A 578 -23.50 -5.76 25.42
C ALA A 578 -24.08 -4.48 24.85
N THR A 579 -23.53 -3.35 25.28
CA THR A 579 -24.06 -2.03 24.97
C THR A 579 -22.96 -1.17 24.38
N LEU A 580 -23.11 -0.71 23.15
CA LEU A 580 -22.25 0.30 22.55
C LEU A 580 -22.89 1.67 22.76
N ARG A 581 -22.22 2.57 23.46
CA ARG A 581 -22.66 3.96 23.61
C ARG A 581 -21.75 4.88 22.80
N ILE A 582 -22.36 5.78 22.04
CA ILE A 582 -21.68 6.87 21.35
C ILE A 582 -22.37 8.19 21.69
N SER A 583 -21.61 9.20 22.10
CA SER A 583 -22.11 10.52 22.46
C SER A 583 -21.10 11.61 22.05
N ARG A 584 -21.57 12.55 21.23
CA ARG A 584 -20.80 13.70 20.76
C ARG A 584 -20.43 14.62 21.93
N SER A 585 -21.38 14.95 22.78
CA SER A 585 -21.21 15.86 23.93
C SER A 585 -20.29 15.30 25.01
N ARG A 586 -20.31 13.97 25.21
CA ARG A 586 -19.42 13.29 26.17
C ARG A 586 -18.07 12.89 25.61
N ARG A 587 -17.88 12.97 24.28
CA ARG A 587 -16.69 12.46 23.58
C ARG A 587 -16.40 11.00 23.94
N GLU A 588 -17.46 10.20 23.85
CA GLU A 588 -17.46 8.81 24.30
C GLU A 588 -17.87 7.89 23.14
N ALA A 589 -17.10 6.83 22.92
CA ALA A 589 -17.46 5.70 22.06
C ALA A 589 -16.94 4.40 22.71
N LEU A 590 -17.80 3.72 23.48
CA LEU A 590 -17.39 2.63 24.35
C LEU A 590 -18.38 1.46 24.32
N TRP A 591 -17.83 0.25 24.27
CA TRP A 591 -18.57 -0.97 24.56
C TRP A 591 -18.58 -1.22 26.07
N ALA A 592 -19.76 -1.07 26.69
CA ALA A 592 -20.05 -1.49 28.05
C ALA A 592 -20.68 -2.89 28.08
N ARG A 593 -20.46 -3.62 29.18
CA ARG A 593 -21.14 -4.88 29.48
C ARG A 593 -22.02 -4.71 30.71
#